data_AF-A0A351QZG2-F1
#
_entry.id   AF-A0A351QZG2-F1
#
_cell.length_a   1.000
_cell.length_b   1.000
_cell.length_c   1.000
_cell.angle_alpha   90.00
_cell.angle_beta   90.00
_cell.angle_gamma   90.00
#
_symmetry.space_group_name_H-M   'P 1'
#
loop_
_entity.id
_entity.type
_entity.pdbx_description
1 polymer ?
#
loop_
_entity_poly.entity_id
_entity_poly.type
_entity_poly.pdbx_seq_one_letter_code
_entity_poly.pdbx_strand_id
1 'polypeptide(L)'
;MNIENEQVNHIKFGSGVITGVEGDKILVKFQDDLGVKAFAYPEAFKMFLEAANEEVQNSILEKLHIKQEQSKAELEEKRNEEKQEKEILEKAAKEEKKILLAEKRAAAKLAKAKDVK
;
A
#
# COMPACT_ATOMS: atom_id res chain seq x y z
N MET A 1 16.74 19.21 2.02
CA MET A 1 17.79 18.76 1.08
C MET A 1 17.36 19.13 -0.32
N ASN A 2 18.19 19.87 -1.04
CA ASN A 2 17.98 20.16 -2.44
C ASN A 2 18.83 19.17 -3.26
N ILE A 3 18.21 18.45 -4.20
CA ILE A 3 18.89 17.48 -5.07
C ILE A 3 19.04 18.02 -6.50
N GLU A 4 18.65 19.28 -6.72
CA GLU A 4 18.83 19.93 -8.01
C GLU A 4 20.32 20.11 -8.31
N ASN A 5 20.70 19.85 -9.57
CA ASN A 5 22.07 19.79 -10.06
C ASN A 5 22.91 18.62 -9.51
N GLU A 6 22.29 17.66 -8.82
CA GLU A 6 22.99 16.45 -8.42
C GLU A 6 23.24 15.55 -9.62
N GLN A 7 24.45 14.98 -9.68
CA GLN A 7 24.80 14.00 -10.69
C GLN A 7 24.22 12.65 -10.31
N VAL A 8 23.56 12.00 -11.26
CA VAL A 8 22.96 10.67 -11.09
C VAL A 8 23.39 9.76 -12.23
N ASN A 9 23.44 8.47 -11.96
CA ASN A 9 23.71 7.46 -12.97
C ASN A 9 22.47 6.57 -13.16
N HIS A 10 22.00 6.44 -14.39
CA HIS A 10 20.90 5.56 -14.74
C HIS A 10 21.42 4.27 -15.38
N ILE A 11 20.95 3.10 -14.90
CA ILE A 11 21.36 1.76 -15.40
C ILE A 11 21.38 1.66 -16.94
N LYS A 12 20.38 2.25 -17.61
CA LYS A 12 20.24 2.20 -19.08
C LYS A 12 20.71 3.45 -19.83
N PHE A 13 20.69 4.61 -19.18
CA PHE A 13 20.89 5.90 -19.85
C PHE A 13 22.22 6.54 -19.48
N GLY A 14 22.97 5.92 -18.56
CA GLY A 14 24.25 6.43 -18.09
C GLY A 14 24.10 7.67 -17.21
N SER A 15 25.13 8.50 -17.24
CA SER A 15 25.25 9.71 -16.44
C SER A 15 24.23 10.77 -16.86
N GLY A 16 23.57 11.34 -15.86
CA GLY A 16 22.66 12.47 -16.01
C GLY A 16 22.77 13.45 -14.84
N VAL A 17 22.15 14.60 -15.00
CA VAL A 17 22.07 15.65 -13.96
C VAL A 17 20.62 15.97 -13.69
N ILE A 18 20.25 16.12 -12.42
CA ILE A 18 18.91 16.54 -12.05
C ILE A 18 18.75 18.02 -12.37
N THR A 19 17.83 18.36 -13.26
CA THR A 19 17.55 19.76 -13.66
C THR A 19 16.37 20.37 -12.92
N GLY A 20 15.60 19.58 -12.18
CA GLY A 20 14.48 20.08 -11.39
C GLY A 20 13.72 18.98 -10.68
N VAL A 21 12.89 19.38 -9.71
CA VAL A 21 12.02 18.50 -8.93
C VAL A 21 10.59 19.05 -8.98
N GLU A 22 9.65 18.22 -9.44
CA GLU A 22 8.24 18.54 -9.57
C GLU A 22 7.40 17.57 -8.73
N GLY A 23 7.15 17.93 -7.47
CA GLY A 23 6.38 17.12 -6.54
C GLY A 23 7.03 15.75 -6.27
N ASP A 24 6.39 14.68 -6.72
CA ASP A 24 6.88 13.29 -6.64
C ASP A 24 7.68 12.87 -7.89
N LYS A 25 8.20 13.81 -8.67
CA LYS A 25 9.02 13.53 -9.85
C LYS A 25 10.28 14.38 -9.89
N ILE A 26 11.33 13.82 -10.48
CA ILE A 26 12.57 14.54 -10.79
C ILE A 26 12.81 14.55 -12.30
N LEU A 27 13.32 15.66 -12.79
CA LEU A 27 13.74 15.86 -14.17
C LEU A 27 15.24 15.61 -14.25
N VAL A 28 15.67 14.62 -15.04
CA VAL A 28 17.07 14.27 -15.24
C VAL A 28 17.43 14.52 -16.69
N LYS A 29 18.45 15.35 -16.93
CA LYS A 29 19.05 15.58 -18.25
C LYS A 29 20.23 14.63 -18.44
N PHE A 30 20.14 13.75 -19.43
CA PHE A 30 21.22 12.82 -19.79
C PHE A 30 22.13 13.41 -20.87
N GLN A 31 23.38 12.95 -20.94
CA GLN A 31 24.39 13.48 -21.86
C GLN A 31 24.26 12.95 -23.30
N ASP A 32 23.77 11.71 -23.50
CA ASP A 32 23.71 11.00 -24.79
C ASP A 32 22.54 11.40 -25.71
N ASP A 33 22.26 12.70 -25.89
CA ASP A 33 21.15 13.20 -26.75
C ASP A 33 19.73 12.72 -26.35
N LEU A 34 19.60 12.01 -25.22
CA LEU A 34 18.34 11.48 -24.69
C LEU A 34 17.41 12.57 -24.13
N GLY A 35 17.90 13.81 -24.01
CA GLY A 35 17.17 14.95 -23.49
C GLY A 35 16.89 14.87 -21.98
N VAL A 36 15.82 15.58 -21.57
CA VAL A 36 15.33 15.59 -20.19
C VAL A 36 14.24 14.53 -20.03
N LYS A 37 14.35 13.69 -19.00
CA LYS A 37 13.35 12.68 -18.65
C LYS A 37 12.87 12.85 -17.22
N ALA A 38 11.58 12.63 -17.02
CA ALA A 38 10.97 12.64 -15.70
C ALA A 38 10.98 11.23 -15.08
N PHE A 39 11.38 11.11 -13.83
CA PHE A 39 11.35 9.87 -13.06
C PHE A 39 10.60 10.06 -11.74
N ALA A 40 9.96 9.00 -11.25
CA ALA A 40 9.30 9.03 -9.94
C ALA A 40 10.32 9.17 -8.81
N TYR A 41 10.07 10.09 -7.87
CA TYR A 41 10.93 10.37 -6.74
C TYR A 41 10.18 10.10 -5.43
N PRO A 42 10.78 9.42 -4.44
CA PRO A 42 12.14 8.87 -4.42
C PRO A 42 12.30 7.50 -5.11
N GLU A 43 11.22 6.91 -5.65
CA GLU A 43 11.17 5.49 -6.07
C GLU A 43 12.20 5.10 -7.14
N ALA A 44 12.48 5.96 -8.11
CA ALA A 44 13.40 5.66 -9.19
C ALA A 44 14.83 5.42 -8.72
N PHE A 45 15.25 5.97 -7.57
CA PHE A 45 16.58 5.76 -6.99
C PHE A 45 16.81 4.35 -6.44
N LYS A 46 15.74 3.57 -6.26
CA LYS A 46 15.86 2.18 -5.82
C LYS A 46 16.09 1.22 -6.99
N MET A 47 15.56 1.54 -8.16
CA MET A 47 15.48 0.59 -9.28
C MET A 47 16.29 1.02 -10.51
N PHE A 48 16.44 2.34 -10.72
CA PHE A 48 16.89 2.87 -12.00
C PHE A 48 17.97 3.94 -11.89
N LEU A 49 18.03 4.68 -10.79
CA LEU A 49 18.94 5.80 -10.58
C LEU A 49 19.83 5.58 -9.36
N GLU A 50 21.06 6.06 -9.43
CA GLU A 50 22.00 6.12 -8.31
C GLU A 50 22.59 7.52 -8.25
N ALA A 51 22.49 8.19 -7.09
CA ALA A 51 23.16 9.48 -6.92
C ALA A 51 24.67 9.28 -6.79
N ALA A 52 25.44 10.14 -7.45
CA ALA A 52 26.91 10.11 -7.37
C ALA A 52 27.40 10.46 -5.95
N ASN A 53 26.61 11.21 -5.19
CA ASN A 53 26.89 11.54 -3.80
C ASN A 53 26.21 10.53 -2.87
N GLU A 54 27.01 9.82 -2.08
CA GLU A 54 26.54 8.81 -1.13
C GLU A 54 25.64 9.39 -0.02
N GLU A 55 25.90 10.62 0.44
CA GLU A 55 25.05 11.27 1.44
C GLU A 55 23.64 11.56 0.89
N VAL A 56 23.59 11.96 -0.38
CA VAL A 56 22.33 12.20 -1.10
C VAL A 56 21.61 10.90 -1.36
N GLN A 57 22.33 9.87 -1.83
CA GLN A 57 21.78 8.53 -2.05
C GLN A 57 21.15 7.99 -0.76
N ASN A 58 21.89 8.04 0.36
CA ASN A 58 21.40 7.55 1.65
C ASN A 58 20.19 8.33 2.14
N SER A 59 20.19 9.67 2.04
CA SER A 59 19.03 10.49 2.40
C SER A 59 17.79 10.15 1.56
N ILE A 60 17.95 9.87 0.27
CA ILE A 60 16.85 9.51 -0.62
C ILE A 60 16.30 8.12 -0.26
N LEU A 61 17.21 7.16 -0.02
CA LEU A 61 16.83 5.80 0.39
C LEU A 61 16.13 5.79 1.75
N GLU A 62 16.58 6.61 2.71
CA GLU A 62 15.92 6.75 4.01
C GLU A 62 14.49 7.28 3.85
N LYS A 63 14.30 8.35 3.07
CA LYS A 63 12.95 8.87 2.76
C LYS A 63 12.06 7.83 2.10
N LEU A 64 12.62 7.05 1.17
CA LEU A 64 11.89 5.96 0.52
C LEU A 64 11.49 4.89 1.54
N HIS A 65 12.37 4.55 2.46
CA HIS A 65 12.11 3.55 3.48
C HIS A 65 10.98 3.98 4.43
N ILE A 66 11.02 5.23 4.90
CA ILE A 66 9.96 5.82 5.74
C ILE A 66 8.61 5.79 5.00
N LYS A 67 8.59 6.22 3.73
CA LYS A 67 7.36 6.22 2.92
C LYS A 67 6.81 4.80 2.70
N GLN A 68 7.69 3.82 2.50
CA GLN A 68 7.30 2.41 2.38
C GLN A 68 6.76 1.84 3.69
N GLU A 69 7.36 2.18 4.83
CA GLU A 69 6.92 1.73 6.14
C GLU A 69 5.53 2.27 6.48
N GLN A 70 5.30 3.57 6.25
CA GLN A 70 3.98 4.19 6.43
C GLN A 70 2.91 3.54 5.54
N SER A 71 3.21 3.30 4.27
CA SER A 71 2.26 2.67 3.35
C SER A 71 1.96 1.21 3.74
N LYS A 72 2.94 0.47 4.26
CA LYS A 72 2.73 -0.89 4.76
C LYS A 72 1.88 -0.90 6.02
N ALA A 73 2.14 0.01 6.96
CA ALA A 73 1.37 0.12 8.19
C ALA A 73 -0.12 0.42 7.90
N GLU A 74 -0.39 1.36 6.99
CA GLU A 74 -1.76 1.69 6.59
C GLU A 74 -2.47 0.51 5.90
N LEU A 75 -1.75 -0.21 5.03
CA LEU A 75 -2.31 -1.40 4.38
C LEU A 75 -2.58 -2.53 5.38
N GLU A 76 -1.73 -2.70 6.38
CA GLU A 76 -1.91 -3.70 7.43
C GLU A 76 -3.08 -3.35 8.35
N GLU A 77 -3.20 -2.08 8.75
CA GLU A 77 -4.33 -1.57 9.54
C GLU A 77 -5.64 -1.83 8.82
N LYS A 78 -5.75 -1.40 7.56
CA LYS A 78 -6.94 -1.61 6.73
C LYS A 78 -7.30 -3.09 6.59
N ARG A 79 -6.29 -3.95 6.41
CA ARG A 79 -6.49 -5.40 6.33
C ARG A 79 -6.99 -5.98 7.66
N ASN A 80 -6.55 -5.43 8.78
CA ASN A 80 -6.99 -5.86 10.10
C ASN A 80 -8.43 -5.41 10.37
N GLU A 81 -8.78 -4.17 10.02
CA GLU A 81 -10.14 -3.65 10.09
C GLU A 81 -11.11 -4.50 9.25
N GLU A 82 -10.76 -4.80 8.00
CA GLU A 82 -11.58 -5.67 7.14
C GLU A 82 -11.78 -7.08 7.72
N LYS A 83 -10.75 -7.64 8.39
CA LYS A 83 -10.87 -8.93 9.07
C LYS A 83 -11.79 -8.86 10.28
N GLN A 84 -11.65 -7.83 11.10
CA GLN A 84 -12.49 -7.64 12.28
C GLN A 84 -13.96 -7.45 11.89
N GLU A 85 -14.23 -6.64 10.87
CA GLU A 85 -15.59 -6.42 10.38
C GLU A 85 -16.23 -7.71 9.86
N LYS A 86 -15.47 -8.51 9.08
CA LYS A 86 -15.92 -9.83 8.62
C LYS A 86 -16.20 -10.79 9.78
N GLU A 87 -15.36 -10.80 10.80
CA GLU A 87 -15.56 -11.69 11.95
C GLU A 87 -16.80 -11.30 12.76
N ILE A 88 -17.05 -10.00 12.95
CA ILE A 88 -18.25 -9.49 13.63
C ILE A 88 -19.51 -9.88 12.83
N LEU A 89 -19.50 -9.65 11.52
CA LEU A 89 -20.63 -10.01 10.65
C LEU A 89 -20.89 -11.52 10.64
N GLU A 90 -19.84 -12.34 10.59
CA GLU A 90 -19.98 -13.79 10.61
C GLU A 90 -20.51 -14.30 11.97
N LYS A 91 -20.08 -13.71 13.08
CA LYS A 91 -20.61 -14.01 14.42
C LYS A 91 -22.09 -13.63 14.53
N ALA A 92 -22.47 -12.43 14.07
CA ALA A 92 -23.86 -12.00 14.05
C ALA A 92 -24.75 -12.92 13.19
N ALA A 93 -24.29 -13.30 12.00
CA ALA A 93 -25.03 -14.21 11.12
C ALA A 93 -25.18 -15.62 11.72
N LYS A 94 -24.17 -16.11 12.44
CA LYS A 94 -24.24 -17.41 13.15
C LYS A 94 -25.23 -17.34 14.32
N GLU A 95 -25.21 -16.25 15.10
CA GLU A 95 -26.14 -16.03 16.21
C GLU A 95 -27.59 -15.99 15.69
N GLU A 96 -27.86 -15.20 14.64
CA GLU A 96 -29.18 -15.07 14.03
C GLU A 96 -29.71 -16.42 13.53
N LYS A 97 -28.88 -17.19 12.81
CA LYS A 97 -29.26 -18.55 12.37
C LYS A 97 -29.58 -19.48 13.54
N LYS A 98 -28.87 -19.34 14.66
CA LYS A 98 -29.07 -20.18 15.85
C LYS A 98 -30.39 -19.85 16.56
N ILE A 99 -30.72 -18.55 16.67
CA ILE A 99 -32.01 -18.08 17.18
C ILE A 99 -33.14 -18.60 16.30
N LEU A 100 -33.04 -18.41 14.98
CA LEU A 100 -34.06 -18.81 14.02
C LEU A 100 -34.29 -20.33 14.00
N LEU A 101 -33.23 -21.13 14.21
CA LEU A 101 -33.33 -22.59 14.35
C LEU A 101 -34.01 -22.98 15.68
N ALA A 102 -33.72 -22.29 16.78
CA ALA A 102 -34.34 -22.55 18.07
C ALA A 102 -35.86 -22.26 18.03
N GLU A 103 -36.25 -21.14 17.42
CA GLU A 103 -37.65 -20.77 17.22
C GLU A 103 -38.41 -21.80 16.38
N LYS A 104 -37.83 -22.23 15.24
CA LYS A 104 -38.42 -23.28 14.39
C LYS A 104 -38.61 -24.60 15.16
N ARG A 105 -37.65 -24.99 16.00
CA ARG A 105 -37.76 -26.21 16.83
C ARG A 105 -38.84 -26.09 17.89
N ALA A 106 -38.98 -24.92 18.53
CA ALA A 106 -40.04 -24.67 19.50
C ALA A 106 -41.44 -24.74 18.85
N ALA A 107 -41.61 -24.10 17.69
CA ALA A 107 -42.85 -24.16 16.91
C ALA A 107 -43.22 -25.59 16.48
N ALA A 108 -42.24 -26.38 16.02
CA ALA A 108 -42.47 -27.77 15.62
C ALA A 108 -42.88 -28.67 16.79
N LYS A 109 -42.35 -28.44 18.00
CA LYS A 109 -42.78 -29.18 19.21
C LYS A 109 -44.22 -28.83 19.61
N LEU A 110 -44.60 -27.56 19.54
CA LEU A 110 -45.95 -27.10 19.83
C LEU A 110 -46.99 -27.65 18.84
N ALA A 111 -46.63 -27.76 17.56
CA ALA A 111 -47.50 -28.36 16.54
C ALA A 111 -47.75 -29.86 16.81
N LYS A 112 -46.69 -30.63 17.13
CA LYS A 112 -46.82 -32.07 17.44
C LYS A 112 -47.60 -32.37 18.72
N ALA A 113 -47.57 -31.46 19.70
CA ALA A 113 -48.32 -31.64 20.95
C ALA A 113 -49.83 -31.42 20.79
N LYS A 114 -50.27 -30.71 19.73
CA LYS A 114 -51.69 -30.47 19.45
C LYS A 114 -52.36 -31.59 18.64
N ASP A 115 -51.57 -32.44 17.99
CA ASP A 115 -52.06 -33.56 17.14
C ASP A 115 -52.29 -34.88 17.92
N VAL A 116 -51.94 -34.93 19.21
CA VAL A 116 -52.03 -36.13 20.08
C VAL A 116 -53.19 -36.00 21.09
N LYS A 117 -54.32 -35.38 20.71
CA LYS A 117 -55.50 -35.30 21.58
C LYS A 117 -56.80 -35.56 20.84
#